data_AF-A0A1C5IHU7-F1
#
_entry.id   AF-A0A1C5IHU7-F1
#
_cell.length_a   1.000
_cell.length_b   1.000
_cell.length_c   1.000
_cell.angle_alpha   90.00
_cell.angle_beta   90.00
_cell.angle_gamma   90.00
#
_symmetry.space_group_name_H-M   'P 1'
#
loop_
_entity.id
_entity.type
_entity.pdbx_description
1 polymer ?
#
loop_
_entity_poly.entity_id
_entity_poly.type
_entity_poly.pdbx_seq_one_letter_code
_entity_poly.pdbx_strand_id
1 'polypeptide(L)'
;MESAATPTWIMTVEYAGVSPAWREDDGTTDDSRVNPIAISRIGDRLTILSAVVAAVTEQEAHEIGLVGLGRWAQRIGVSTHNPTVVALFAKDIG
;
A
#
# COMPACT_ATOMS: atom_id res chain seq x y z
N MET A 1 20.68 22.95 10.54
CA MET A 1 19.73 22.02 11.16
C MET A 1 19.24 21.12 10.04
N GLU A 2 19.86 19.95 9.89
CA GLU A 2 19.39 18.94 8.93
C GLU A 2 18.00 18.49 9.37
N SER A 3 17.02 18.59 8.47
CA SER A 3 15.73 17.96 8.67
C SER A 3 15.97 16.45 8.66
N ALA A 4 15.75 15.77 9.78
CA ALA A 4 15.78 14.31 9.80
C ALA A 4 14.83 13.80 8.72
N ALA A 5 15.31 12.93 7.83
CA ALA A 5 14.46 12.31 6.81
C ALA A 5 13.35 11.53 7.53
N THR A 6 12.10 11.72 7.10
CA THR A 6 10.98 10.95 7.63
C THR A 6 11.21 9.47 7.32
N PRO A 7 11.10 8.56 8.32
CA PRO A 7 11.22 7.13 8.06
C PRO A 7 10.22 6.67 7.00
N THR A 8 10.60 5.61 6.29
CA THR A 8 9.71 4.98 5.31
C THR A 8 9.43 3.55 5.70
N TRP A 9 8.27 3.04 5.32
CA TRP A 9 7.78 1.72 5.66
C TRP A 9 7.32 1.04 4.38
N ILE A 10 7.60 -0.25 4.23
CA ILE A 10 6.98 -1.05 3.18
C ILE A 10 5.79 -1.75 3.79
N MET A 11 4.62 -1.52 3.20
CA MET A 11 3.38 -2.18 3.58
C MET A 11 2.85 -2.99 2.41
N THR A 12 2.45 -4.22 2.69
CA THR A 12 1.83 -5.12 1.73
C THR A 12 0.50 -5.61 2.29
N VAL A 13 -0.55 -5.44 1.49
CA VAL A 13 -1.92 -5.78 1.84
C VAL A 13 -2.50 -6.73 0.80
N GLU A 14 -3.12 -7.78 1.29
CA GLU A 14 -3.91 -8.72 0.51
C GLU A 14 -5.38 -8.31 0.50
N TYR A 15 -5.97 -8.35 -0.68
CA TYR A 15 -7.39 -8.11 -0.91
C TYR A 15 -8.02 -9.30 -1.61
N ALA A 16 -9.28 -9.60 -1.24
CA ALA A 16 -10.08 -10.59 -1.91
C ALA A 16 -10.55 -10.11 -3.30
N GLY A 17 -10.42 -10.98 -4.28
CA GLY A 17 -10.75 -10.74 -5.68
C GLY A 17 -9.56 -10.30 -6.51
N VAL A 18 -9.80 -10.18 -7.82
CA VAL A 18 -8.82 -9.74 -8.81
C VAL A 18 -9.27 -8.43 -9.43
N SER A 19 -8.34 -7.49 -9.63
CA SER A 19 -8.63 -6.27 -10.37
C SER A 19 -8.90 -6.60 -11.84
N PRO A 20 -10.06 -6.21 -12.42
CA PRO A 20 -10.31 -6.28 -13.85
C PRO A 20 -9.77 -5.06 -14.61
N ALA A 21 -9.33 -4.02 -13.90
CA ALA A 21 -9.11 -2.68 -14.45
C ALA A 21 -7.64 -2.23 -14.48
N TRP A 22 -6.68 -3.12 -14.16
CA TRP A 22 -5.25 -2.78 -14.09
C TRP A 22 -4.75 -2.06 -15.34
N ARG A 23 -4.19 -0.87 -15.12
CA ARG A 23 -3.42 -0.08 -16.09
C ARG A 23 -2.11 0.37 -15.45
N GLU A 24 -1.07 0.55 -16.27
CA GLU A 24 0.25 1.04 -15.81
C GLU A 24 0.16 2.35 -15.00
N ASP A 25 -0.85 3.18 -15.28
CA ASP A 25 -1.06 4.47 -14.60
C ASP A 25 -1.92 4.39 -13.33
N ASP A 26 -2.35 3.20 -12.91
CA ASP A 26 -3.09 3.01 -11.65
C ASP A 26 -2.19 3.21 -10.42
N GLY A 27 -0.92 3.59 -10.57
CA GLY A 27 0.08 3.65 -9.49
C GLY A 27 0.07 4.91 -8.62
N THR A 28 -0.93 5.78 -8.65
CA THR A 28 -0.90 7.06 -7.88
C THR A 28 -1.93 7.04 -6.75
N THR A 29 -1.55 7.18 -5.47
CA THR A 29 -2.57 7.49 -4.45
C THR A 29 -2.74 9.00 -4.30
N ASP A 30 -3.91 9.45 -3.86
CA ASP A 30 -4.12 10.87 -3.54
C ASP A 30 -3.38 11.31 -2.26
N ASP A 31 -2.75 10.38 -1.53
CA ASP A 31 -1.91 10.67 -0.37
C ASP A 31 -0.44 10.62 -0.79
N SER A 32 0.23 11.78 -0.80
CA SER A 32 1.65 11.89 -1.18
C SER A 32 2.59 11.09 -0.27
N ARG A 33 2.11 10.63 0.89
CA ARG A 33 2.87 9.75 1.79
C ARG A 33 2.78 8.28 1.41
N VAL A 34 1.89 7.88 0.51
CA VAL A 34 1.72 6.50 0.06
C VAL A 34 2.09 6.41 -1.40
N ASN A 35 3.22 5.76 -1.68
CA ASN A 35 3.73 5.53 -3.02
C ASN A 35 3.54 4.05 -3.41
N PRO A 36 2.57 3.72 -4.27
CA PRO A 36 2.39 2.39 -4.83
C PRO A 36 3.67 1.89 -5.51
N ILE A 37 4.07 0.65 -5.21
CA ILE A 37 5.29 0.06 -5.79
C ILE A 37 5.02 -1.26 -6.51
N ALA A 38 3.99 -2.01 -6.12
CA ALA A 38 3.68 -3.27 -6.76
C ALA A 38 2.19 -3.61 -6.64
N ILE A 39 1.70 -4.26 -7.69
CA ILE A 39 0.45 -4.99 -7.72
C ILE A 39 0.78 -6.42 -8.16
N SER A 40 0.25 -7.41 -7.47
CA SER A 40 0.40 -8.81 -7.84
C SER A 40 -0.93 -9.52 -7.77
N ARG A 41 -1.14 -10.48 -8.67
CA ARG A 41 -2.33 -11.31 -8.74
C ARG A 41 -1.95 -12.73 -8.37
N ILE A 42 -2.62 -13.30 -7.37
CA ILE A 42 -2.44 -14.71 -7.00
C ILE A 42 -3.68 -15.48 -7.45
N GLY A 43 -3.52 -16.21 -8.56
CA GLY A 43 -4.61 -16.97 -9.17
C GLY A 43 -5.79 -16.07 -9.58
N ASP A 44 -7.01 -16.52 -9.33
CA ASP A 44 -8.26 -15.80 -9.62
C ASP A 44 -8.93 -15.24 -8.36
N ARG A 45 -8.26 -15.30 -7.20
CA ARG A 45 -8.90 -15.02 -5.90
C ARG A 45 -8.33 -13.84 -5.15
N LEU A 46 -7.09 -13.44 -5.40
CA LEU A 46 -6.40 -12.48 -4.55
C LEU A 46 -5.62 -11.46 -5.37
N THR A 47 -5.62 -10.24 -4.87
CA THR A 47 -4.76 -9.14 -5.31
C THR A 47 -3.93 -8.68 -4.14
N ILE A 48 -2.63 -8.59 -4.34
CA ILE A 48 -1.69 -8.01 -3.39
C ILE A 48 -1.31 -6.63 -3.88
N LEU A 49 -1.41 -5.64 -3.00
CA LEU A 49 -0.91 -4.28 -3.23
C LEU A 49 0.20 -3.98 -2.23
N SER A 50 1.30 -3.41 -2.73
CA SER A 50 2.40 -2.94 -1.90
C SER A 50 2.66 -1.47 -2.15
N ALA A 51 2.96 -0.74 -1.07
CA ALA A 51 3.34 0.66 -1.12
C ALA A 51 4.50 0.96 -0.16
N VAL A 52 5.26 2.00 -0.49
CA VAL A 52 6.12 2.69 0.46
C VAL A 52 5.29 3.77 1.15
N VAL A 53 5.33 3.81 2.47
CA VAL A 53 4.59 4.73 3.33
C VAL A 53 5.56 5.58 4.13
N ALA A 54 5.49 6.90 3.99
CA ALA A 54 6.25 7.85 4.81
C ALA A 54 5.49 8.11 6.12
N ALA A 55 6.07 7.71 7.24
CA ALA A 55 5.45 7.83 8.57
C ALA A 55 6.51 7.82 9.68
N VAL A 56 6.22 8.50 10.79
CA VAL A 56 7.15 8.62 11.92
C VAL A 56 7.19 7.33 12.74
N THR A 57 6.08 6.59 12.79
CA THR A 57 5.95 5.35 13.58
C THR A 57 5.36 4.22 12.75
N GLU A 58 5.54 2.98 13.21
CA GLU A 58 4.92 1.80 12.59
C GLU A 58 3.40 1.89 12.59
N GLN A 59 2.81 2.32 13.72
CA GLN A 59 1.37 2.46 13.86
C GLN A 59 0.81 3.48 12.86
N GLU A 60 1.48 4.63 12.73
CA GLU A 60 1.11 5.64 11.74
C GLU A 60 1.26 5.10 10.31
N ALA A 61 2.33 4.35 10.02
CA ALA A 61 2.53 3.71 8.72
C ALA A 61 1.41 2.72 8.40
N HIS A 62 0.98 1.94 9.39
CA HIS A 62 -0.12 0.99 9.26
C HIS A 62 -1.44 1.70 8.92
N GLU A 63 -1.78 2.77 9.65
CA GLU A 63 -3.02 3.53 9.45
C GLU A 63 -3.05 4.24 8.10
N ILE A 64 -1.98 4.99 7.76
CA ILE A 64 -1.85 5.68 6.48
C ILE A 64 -1.84 4.68 5.33
N GLY A 65 -1.05 3.61 5.46
CA GLY A 65 -0.89 2.61 4.43
C GLY A 65 -2.17 1.85 4.13
N LEU A 66 -2.94 1.44 5.17
CA LEU A 66 -4.25 0.80 4.98
C LEU A 66 -5.22 1.70 4.23
N VAL A 67 -5.27 2.99 4.57
CA VAL A 67 -6.16 3.95 3.89
C VAL A 67 -5.72 4.16 2.44
N GLY A 68 -4.43 4.39 2.20
CA GLY A 68 -3.88 4.64 0.87
C GLY A 68 -4.01 3.44 -0.07
N LEU A 69 -3.62 2.25 0.39
CA LEU A 69 -3.78 1.01 -0.36
C LEU A 69 -5.26 0.65 -0.55
N GLY A 70 -6.12 0.93 0.44
CA GLY A 70 -7.56 0.73 0.32
C GLY A 70 -8.19 1.60 -0.78
N ARG A 71 -7.82 2.89 -0.85
CA ARG A 71 -8.27 3.78 -1.93
C ARG A 71 -7.76 3.31 -3.29
N TRP A 72 -6.51 2.87 -3.36
CA TRP A 72 -5.95 2.30 -4.58
C TRP A 72 -6.73 1.05 -5.02
N ALA A 73 -6.98 0.11 -4.10
CA ALA A 73 -7.78 -1.09 -4.33
C ALA A 73 -9.18 -0.76 -4.88
N GLN A 74 -9.88 0.22 -4.28
CA GLN A 74 -11.19 0.66 -4.77
C GLN A 74 -11.13 1.20 -6.19
N ARG A 75 -10.13 2.03 -6.50
CA ARG A 75 -9.96 2.61 -7.84
C ARG A 75 -9.80 1.53 -8.90
N ILE A 76 -9.02 0.49 -8.60
CA ILE A 76 -8.77 -0.62 -9.53
C ILE A 76 -9.86 -1.69 -9.49
N GLY A 77 -10.98 -1.44 -8.80
CA GLY A 77 -12.14 -2.35 -8.75
C GLY A 77 -11.93 -3.60 -7.90
N VAL A 78 -11.01 -3.57 -6.93
CA VAL A 78 -10.78 -4.64 -5.95
C VAL A 78 -11.61 -4.38 -4.70
N SER A 79 -12.19 -5.44 -4.13
CA SER A 79 -12.97 -5.33 -2.90
C SER A 79 -12.07 -4.96 -1.71
N THR A 80 -12.44 -3.92 -0.97
CA THR A 80 -11.77 -3.53 0.28
C THR A 80 -12.40 -4.13 1.52
N HIS A 81 -13.24 -5.15 1.39
CA HIS A 81 -13.79 -5.86 2.55
C HIS A 81 -12.73 -6.80 3.11
N ASN A 82 -12.47 -6.69 4.41
CA ASN A 82 -11.52 -7.52 5.16
C ASN A 82 -10.10 -7.59 4.54
N PRO A 83 -9.42 -6.44 4.35
CA PRO A 83 -8.03 -6.46 3.90
C PRO A 83 -7.15 -7.12 4.95
N THR A 84 -6.17 -7.91 4.50
CA THR A 84 -5.20 -8.54 5.40
C THR A 84 -3.84 -7.91 5.20
N VAL A 85 -3.28 -7.30 6.25
CA VAL A 85 -1.89 -6.82 6.23
C VAL A 85 -0.99 -8.03 6.35
N VAL A 86 -0.24 -8.33 5.29
CA VAL A 86 0.65 -9.50 5.24
C VAL A 86 2.10 -9.13 5.56
N ALA A 87 2.47 -7.86 5.39
CA ALA A 87 3.77 -7.35 5.81
C ALA A 87 3.71 -5.85 6.12
N LEU A 88 4.42 -5.45 7.17
CA LEU A 88 4.75 -4.07 7.49
C LEU A 88 6.15 -4.05 8.11
N PHE A 89 7.08 -3.33 7.51
CA PHE A 89 8.43 -3.19 8.05
C PHE A 89 9.06 -1.87 7.62
N ALA A 90 9.89 -1.29 8.49
CA ALA A 90 10.62 -0.08 8.17
C ALA A 90 11.63 -0.36 7.05
N LYS A 91 11.68 0.55 6.10
CA LYS A 91 12.68 0.61 5.03
C LYS A 91 13.76 1.60 5.48
N ASP A 92 14.99 1.10 5.54
CA ASP A 92 16.20 1.85 5.91
C ASP A 92 16.34 2.22 7.40
N ILE A 93 16.14 1.26 8.33
CA ILE A 93 16.77 1.37 9.66
C ILE A 93 18.22 0.91 9.54
N GLY A 94 19.08 1.80 9.07
CA GLY A 94 20.55 1.68 9.09
C GLY A 94 21.15 2.57 10.16
#